data_AF-A0A1C2IXJ7-F1
#
_entry.id   AF-A0A1C2IXJ7-F1
#
_cell.length_a   1.000
_cell.length_b   1.000
_cell.length_c   1.000
_cell.angle_alpha   90.00
_cell.angle_beta   90.00
_cell.angle_gamma   90.00
#
_symmetry.space_group_name_H-M   'P 1'
#
loop_
_entity.id
_entity.type
_entity.pdbx_description
1 polymer ?
#
loop_
_entity_poly.entity_id
_entity_poly.type
_entity_poly.pdbx_seq_one_letter_code
_entity_poly.pdbx_strand_id
1 'polypeptide(L)'
;MSFNSNSAIDTDTLTRIPLPAVLADHGYGIQQTGPGRFQAESPDHSERLSISRLPDGKWLYRDQDHAANKGNAINFLQAHGVDGFREAVNALSLYTQTEKSAAATTLLNDLDHRYQDAGRDELQRFNTEIPLNRFVEAHGWTLDEKESTRTWEKYRSPTGDAIVISPNKNFYFHQQNKDQDKGGVIQFTQTHVLNEGSLGEARKYLRDFSGDKRPEWKMQAQSRSANVVKLPQIEDRKAEWKALSPLSPKSFHYLTALRGLEPETLAAYGKSIRTDIHKTEKGDELHNVAFAHVAIDGNNNPVIAGWEKKGPGKDKTFNGFHGNRGIAVFKHRDFDNTDERGPDDIGFCQKMILCESSIDALSKAQMDGRHPGDVYVSIGGTPSTAAEKSLSALIRKNEPQEVVLAFDNDDAGRGFAVHMERYLANENEKFHMPLIRTRTEFSTNGKDWNDMLKPKAPAQTHDHARESGLGIGG
;
A
#
# COMPACT_ATOMS: atom_id res chain seq x y z
N MET A 1 -12.01 5.54 -32.96
CA MET A 1 -12.92 6.55 -33.53
C MET A 1 -12.31 7.91 -33.29
N SER A 2 -11.94 8.62 -34.35
CA SER A 2 -11.39 9.98 -34.25
C SER A 2 -12.48 10.93 -33.76
N PHE A 3 -12.26 11.62 -32.64
CA PHE A 3 -13.21 12.61 -32.16
C PHE A 3 -13.09 13.89 -32.99
N ASN A 4 -14.22 14.25 -33.62
CA ASN A 4 -14.43 15.51 -34.31
C ASN A 4 -14.22 16.70 -33.37
N SER A 5 -13.36 17.61 -33.77
CA SER A 5 -13.17 18.95 -33.23
C SER A 5 -14.36 19.85 -33.56
N ASN A 6 -15.35 19.96 -32.65
CA ASN A 6 -16.18 21.16 -32.40
C ASN A 6 -17.36 20.98 -31.41
N SER A 7 -17.33 20.02 -30.48
CA SER A 7 -18.29 20.06 -29.36
C SER A 7 -17.89 21.17 -28.39
N ALA A 8 -18.77 22.16 -28.17
CA ALA A 8 -18.61 23.13 -27.10
C ALA A 8 -18.41 22.37 -25.78
N ILE A 9 -17.27 22.57 -25.12
CA ILE A 9 -16.97 21.95 -23.85
C ILE A 9 -17.96 22.51 -22.83
N ASP A 10 -18.85 21.66 -22.30
CA ASP A 10 -19.76 22.03 -21.23
C ASP A 10 -18.99 22.14 -19.91
N THR A 11 -18.50 23.34 -19.63
CA THR A 11 -17.74 23.64 -18.42
C THR A 11 -18.55 23.48 -17.14
N ASP A 12 -19.90 23.53 -17.18
CA ASP A 12 -20.73 23.33 -15.99
C ASP A 12 -20.63 21.88 -15.52
N THR A 13 -20.67 20.92 -16.44
CA THR A 13 -20.55 19.49 -16.10
C THR A 13 -19.21 19.16 -15.44
N LEU A 14 -18.13 19.83 -15.86
CA LEU A 14 -16.79 19.64 -15.29
C LEU A 14 -16.70 20.15 -13.84
N THR A 15 -17.47 21.18 -13.48
CA THR A 15 -17.51 21.66 -12.09
C THR A 15 -18.20 20.70 -11.12
N ARG A 16 -18.94 19.71 -11.65
CA ARG A 16 -19.65 18.68 -10.88
C ARG A 16 -18.83 17.39 -10.72
N ILE A 17 -17.66 17.31 -11.35
CA ILE A 17 -16.75 16.17 -11.20
C ILE A 17 -16.32 16.08 -9.73
N PRO A 18 -16.38 14.88 -9.11
CA PRO A 18 -15.94 14.66 -7.74
C PRO A 18 -14.50 15.09 -7.49
N LEU A 19 -14.32 16.29 -6.93
CA LEU A 19 -13.00 16.84 -6.63
C LEU A 19 -12.17 15.95 -5.68
N PRO A 20 -12.75 15.24 -4.69
CA PRO A 20 -12.03 14.22 -3.93
C PRO A 20 -11.37 13.14 -4.79
N ALA A 21 -12.02 12.70 -5.87
CA ALA A 21 -11.46 11.69 -6.77
C ALA A 21 -10.37 12.26 -7.67
N VAL A 22 -10.54 13.51 -8.14
CA VAL A 22 -9.48 14.22 -8.86
C VAL A 22 -8.23 14.37 -8.00
N LEU A 23 -8.40 14.81 -6.77
CA LEU A 23 -7.31 15.02 -5.82
C LEU A 23 -6.63 13.68 -5.46
N ALA A 24 -7.38 12.61 -5.22
CA ALA A 24 -6.82 11.28 -4.94
C ALA A 24 -6.01 10.69 -6.10
N ASP A 25 -6.41 10.93 -7.36
CA ASP A 25 -5.63 10.54 -8.55
C ASP A 25 -4.32 11.34 -8.68
N HIS A 26 -4.29 12.57 -8.14
CA HIS A 26 -3.09 13.39 -7.98
C HIS A 26 -2.38 13.12 -6.65
N GLY A 27 -2.84 12.09 -5.95
CA GLY A 27 -2.28 11.52 -4.74
C GLY A 27 -2.78 12.13 -3.42
N TYR A 28 -3.42 13.29 -3.41
CA TYR A 28 -3.81 13.93 -2.15
C TYR A 28 -4.52 12.96 -1.18
N GLY A 29 -4.05 12.94 0.06
CA GLY A 29 -4.71 12.18 1.11
C GLY A 29 -6.04 12.85 1.43
N ILE A 30 -7.15 12.15 1.27
CA ILE A 30 -8.50 12.71 1.46
C ILE A 30 -9.11 12.21 2.77
N GLN A 31 -9.63 13.14 3.57
CA GLN A 31 -10.46 12.82 4.74
C GLN A 31 -11.78 13.60 4.67
N GLN A 32 -12.90 12.88 4.83
CA GLN A 32 -14.18 13.52 5.01
C GLN A 32 -14.27 14.12 6.42
N THR A 33 -14.58 15.40 6.50
CA THR A 33 -14.66 16.16 7.76
C THR A 33 -16.09 16.54 8.14
N GLY A 34 -17.04 16.32 7.23
CA GLY A 34 -18.47 16.48 7.44
C GLY A 34 -19.25 16.08 6.18
N PRO A 35 -20.59 16.12 6.21
CA PRO A 35 -21.40 15.84 5.02
C PRO A 35 -21.00 16.75 3.86
N GLY A 36 -20.50 16.17 2.77
CA GLY A 36 -20.03 16.91 1.59
C GLY A 36 -18.82 17.82 1.84
N ARG A 37 -18.12 17.69 2.97
CA ARG A 37 -16.92 18.49 3.32
C ARG A 37 -15.73 17.58 3.52
N PHE A 38 -14.61 17.93 2.91
CA PHE A 38 -13.39 17.14 2.94
C PHE A 38 -12.18 18.04 3.21
N GLN A 39 -11.15 17.45 3.79
CA GLN A 39 -9.80 18.01 3.76
C GLN A 39 -8.95 17.11 2.87
N ALA A 40 -8.08 17.74 2.10
CA ALA A 40 -7.07 17.05 1.32
C ALA A 40 -5.70 17.60 1.70
N GLU A 41 -4.70 16.73 1.81
CA GLU A 41 -3.32 17.13 2.05
C GLU A 41 -2.42 16.58 0.93
N SER A 42 -1.54 17.45 0.42
CA SER A 42 -0.60 17.09 -0.62
C SER A 42 0.43 16.06 -0.12
N PRO A 43 1.09 15.35 -1.05
CA PRO A 43 2.03 14.30 -0.68
C PRO A 43 3.18 14.69 0.23
N ASP A 44 3.69 15.87 -0.01
CA ASP A 44 4.82 16.49 0.65
C ASP A 44 4.39 17.31 1.87
N HIS A 45 3.08 17.31 2.19
CA HIS A 45 2.44 18.12 3.22
C HIS A 45 2.64 19.64 3.03
N SER A 46 2.95 20.08 1.81
CA SER A 46 3.13 21.50 1.50
C SER A 46 1.81 22.24 1.25
N GLU A 47 0.73 21.52 0.92
CA GLU A 47 -0.59 22.10 0.70
C GLU A 47 -1.68 21.38 1.48
N ARG A 48 -2.60 22.18 2.02
CA ARG A 48 -3.80 21.72 2.70
C ARG A 48 -5.01 22.36 2.06
N LEU A 49 -5.84 21.53 1.43
CA LEU A 49 -7.02 21.99 0.71
C LEU A 49 -8.28 21.69 1.54
N SER A 50 -9.16 22.68 1.65
CA SER A 50 -10.54 22.49 2.11
C SER A 50 -11.44 22.31 0.90
N ILE A 51 -12.18 21.19 0.85
CA ILE A 51 -13.07 20.83 -0.25
C ILE A 51 -14.51 20.83 0.24
N SER A 52 -15.41 21.37 -0.57
CA SER A 52 -16.84 21.39 -0.28
C SER A 52 -17.65 21.06 -1.54
N ARG A 53 -18.65 20.21 -1.36
CA ARG A 53 -19.73 19.99 -2.31
C ARG A 53 -20.85 20.98 -2.01
N LEU A 54 -21.19 21.80 -2.99
CA LEU A 54 -22.29 22.74 -2.92
C LEU A 54 -23.65 22.03 -3.10
N PRO A 55 -24.77 22.63 -2.64
CA PRO A 55 -26.10 22.04 -2.78
C PRO A 55 -26.52 21.77 -4.23
N ASP A 56 -26.01 22.57 -5.17
CA ASP A 56 -26.24 22.39 -6.61
C ASP A 56 -25.39 21.26 -7.23
N GLY A 57 -24.55 20.59 -6.43
CA GLY A 57 -23.71 19.47 -6.82
C GLY A 57 -22.32 19.84 -7.31
N LYS A 58 -21.97 21.14 -7.35
CA LYS A 58 -20.63 21.59 -7.76
C LYS A 58 -19.61 21.36 -6.66
N TRP A 59 -18.35 21.19 -7.06
CA TRP A 59 -17.24 21.00 -6.15
C TRP A 59 -16.28 22.18 -6.20
N LEU A 60 -15.87 22.63 -5.01
CA LEU A 60 -14.89 23.68 -4.83
C LEU A 60 -13.80 23.24 -3.86
N TYR A 61 -12.57 23.68 -4.12
CA TYR A 61 -11.48 23.66 -3.16
C TYR A 61 -10.98 25.06 -2.84
N ARG A 62 -10.31 25.16 -1.70
CA ARG A 62 -9.52 26.32 -1.30
C ARG A 62 -8.28 25.83 -0.57
N ASP A 63 -7.12 26.27 -1.02
CA ASP A 63 -5.87 26.13 -0.28
C ASP A 63 -5.89 27.01 0.98
N GLN A 64 -5.51 26.42 2.11
CA GLN A 64 -5.48 27.07 3.41
C GLN A 64 -4.32 28.06 3.51
N ASP A 65 -3.21 27.81 2.82
CA ASP A 65 -1.98 28.58 2.92
C ASP A 65 -1.79 29.53 1.71
N HIS A 66 -2.43 29.25 0.57
CA HIS A 66 -2.38 30.12 -0.62
C HIS A 66 -3.78 30.60 -1.05
N ALA A 67 -4.16 31.82 -0.64
CA ALA A 67 -5.50 32.37 -0.89
C ALA A 67 -5.93 32.52 -2.37
N ALA A 68 -4.96 32.49 -3.29
CA ALA A 68 -5.17 32.51 -4.74
C ALA A 68 -5.38 31.11 -5.34
N ASN A 69 -4.90 30.05 -4.69
CA ASN A 69 -5.06 28.65 -5.11
C ASN A 69 -6.42 28.12 -4.64
N LYS A 70 -7.46 28.37 -5.43
CA LYS A 70 -8.84 27.97 -5.13
C LYS A 70 -9.67 27.89 -6.40
N GLY A 71 -10.75 27.13 -6.36
CA GLY A 71 -11.69 27.04 -7.47
C GLY A 71 -12.27 25.65 -7.61
N ASN A 72 -12.52 25.21 -8.83
CA ASN A 72 -12.99 23.86 -9.14
C ASN A 72 -11.84 22.98 -9.64
N ALA A 73 -12.16 21.78 -10.13
CA ALA A 73 -11.16 20.83 -10.64
C ALA A 73 -10.28 21.38 -11.77
N ILE A 74 -10.80 22.28 -12.61
CA ILE A 74 -10.02 22.93 -13.68
C ILE A 74 -8.95 23.84 -13.07
N ASN A 75 -9.35 24.68 -12.10
CA ASN A 75 -8.42 25.58 -11.41
C ASN A 75 -7.33 24.80 -10.70
N PHE A 76 -7.69 23.67 -10.10
CA PHE A 76 -6.73 22.77 -9.48
C PHE A 76 -5.69 22.28 -10.50
N LEU A 77 -6.11 21.69 -11.64
CA LEU A 77 -5.16 21.19 -12.65
C LEU A 77 -4.25 22.29 -13.21
N GLN A 78 -4.80 23.49 -13.45
CA GLN A 78 -4.02 24.62 -13.93
C GLN A 78 -2.98 25.11 -12.92
N ALA A 79 -3.32 25.11 -11.63
CA ALA A 79 -2.37 25.46 -10.57
C ALA A 79 -1.24 24.43 -10.41
N HIS A 80 -1.42 23.21 -10.94
CA HIS A 80 -0.51 22.08 -10.76
C HIS A 80 0.12 21.60 -12.09
N GLY A 81 0.35 22.53 -13.02
CA GLY A 81 1.20 22.31 -14.21
C GLY A 81 0.46 21.86 -15.48
N VAL A 82 -0.87 21.90 -15.49
CA VAL A 82 -1.65 21.73 -16.73
C VAL A 82 -1.96 23.11 -17.30
N ASP A 83 -0.99 23.68 -18.01
CA ASP A 83 -0.99 25.09 -18.44
C ASP A 83 -2.14 25.40 -19.43
N GLY A 84 -2.61 24.42 -20.20
CA GLY A 84 -3.70 24.58 -21.16
C GLY A 84 -5.09 24.31 -20.58
N PHE A 85 -6.03 25.27 -20.68
CA PHE A 85 -7.45 25.06 -20.33
C PHE A 85 -8.04 23.82 -21.01
N ARG A 86 -7.71 23.61 -22.28
CA ARG A 86 -8.20 22.47 -23.07
C ARG A 86 -7.56 21.14 -22.64
N GLU A 87 -6.34 21.15 -22.13
CA GLU A 87 -5.68 19.99 -21.55
C GLU A 87 -6.30 19.62 -20.21
N ALA A 88 -6.58 20.61 -19.35
CA ALA A 88 -7.29 20.41 -18.08
C ALA A 88 -8.69 19.83 -18.32
N VAL A 89 -9.42 20.36 -19.31
CA VAL A 89 -10.71 19.81 -19.74
C VAL A 89 -10.58 18.35 -20.21
N ASN A 90 -9.60 18.04 -21.06
CA ASN A 90 -9.40 16.69 -21.57
C ASN A 90 -9.07 15.71 -20.44
N ALA A 91 -8.21 16.09 -19.50
CA ALA A 91 -7.90 15.27 -18.32
C ALA A 91 -9.16 15.01 -17.46
N LEU A 92 -10.01 16.02 -17.28
CA LEU A 92 -11.26 15.90 -16.53
C LEU A 92 -12.34 15.11 -17.27
N SER A 93 -12.35 15.13 -18.60
CA SER A 93 -13.28 14.35 -19.42
C SER A 93 -13.15 12.85 -19.16
N LEU A 94 -11.99 12.36 -18.70
CA LEU A 94 -11.83 10.97 -18.29
C LEU A 94 -12.81 10.57 -17.18
N TYR A 95 -13.20 11.48 -16.29
CA TYR A 95 -14.18 11.21 -15.22
C TYR A 95 -15.62 11.11 -15.71
N THR A 96 -15.88 11.46 -16.98
CA THR A 96 -17.16 11.21 -17.65
C THR A 96 -17.26 9.79 -18.21
N GLN A 97 -16.13 9.07 -18.30
CA GLN A 97 -16.12 7.66 -18.69
C GLN A 97 -16.70 6.79 -17.57
N THR A 98 -17.46 5.76 -17.95
CA THR A 98 -18.20 4.91 -17.01
C THR A 98 -17.31 4.30 -15.92
N GLU A 99 -16.15 3.75 -16.29
CA GLU A 99 -15.24 3.10 -15.33
C GLU A 99 -14.68 4.09 -14.31
N LYS A 100 -14.20 5.25 -14.78
CA LYS A 100 -13.61 6.27 -13.90
C LYS A 100 -14.66 6.97 -13.04
N SER A 101 -15.86 7.19 -13.58
CA SER A 101 -17.01 7.69 -12.83
C SER A 101 -17.46 6.72 -11.72
N ALA A 102 -17.47 5.41 -12.02
CA ALA A 102 -17.76 4.37 -11.03
C ALA A 102 -16.68 4.29 -9.95
N ALA A 103 -15.40 4.40 -10.31
CA ALA A 103 -14.29 4.46 -9.35
C ALA A 103 -14.38 5.69 -8.43
N ALA A 104 -14.67 6.87 -8.99
CA ALA A 104 -14.87 8.10 -8.22
C ALA A 104 -16.06 7.98 -7.24
N THR A 105 -17.15 7.37 -7.68
CA THR A 105 -18.34 7.10 -6.83
C THR A 105 -17.99 6.12 -5.71
N THR A 106 -17.24 5.06 -6.02
CA THR A 106 -16.79 4.07 -5.05
C THR A 106 -15.92 4.70 -3.97
N LEU A 107 -14.98 5.58 -4.35
CA LEU A 107 -14.14 6.32 -3.40
C LEU A 107 -14.98 7.22 -2.48
N LEU A 108 -15.95 7.95 -3.02
CA LEU A 108 -16.82 8.81 -2.20
C LEU A 108 -17.65 7.98 -1.20
N ASN A 109 -18.17 6.83 -1.62
CA ASN A 109 -18.91 5.94 -0.73
C ASN A 109 -18.02 5.37 0.37
N ASP A 110 -16.79 4.97 0.04
CA ASP A 110 -15.80 4.51 1.03
C ASP A 110 -15.45 5.60 2.05
N LEU A 111 -15.21 6.83 1.59
CA LEU A 111 -14.94 7.98 2.46
C LEU A 111 -16.12 8.28 3.38
N ASP A 112 -17.36 8.18 2.87
CA ASP A 112 -18.56 8.38 3.68
C ASP A 112 -18.72 7.27 4.70
N HIS A 113 -18.55 6.01 4.31
CA HIS A 113 -18.58 4.87 5.23
C HIS A 113 -17.55 5.03 6.36
N ARG A 114 -16.30 5.37 6.03
CA ARG A 114 -15.26 5.62 7.03
C ARG A 114 -15.60 6.78 7.96
N TYR A 115 -16.23 7.84 7.45
CA TYR A 115 -16.70 8.95 8.26
C TYR A 115 -17.82 8.53 9.22
N GLN A 116 -18.78 7.74 8.75
CA GLN A 116 -19.86 7.20 9.59
C GLN A 116 -19.29 6.24 10.66
N ASP A 117 -18.36 5.37 10.31
CA ASP A 117 -17.70 4.43 11.23
C ASP A 117 -16.93 5.16 12.32
N ALA A 118 -16.07 6.13 11.94
CA ALA A 118 -15.36 6.96 12.90
C ALA A 118 -16.32 7.76 13.80
N GLY A 119 -17.47 8.18 13.25
CA GLY A 119 -18.55 8.76 14.03
C GLY A 119 -19.12 7.79 15.06
N ARG A 120 -19.44 6.55 14.65
CA ARG A 120 -19.97 5.51 15.55
C ARG A 120 -18.99 5.15 16.66
N ASP A 121 -17.71 4.97 16.33
CA ASP A 121 -16.66 4.68 17.30
C ASP A 121 -16.50 5.82 18.33
N GLU A 122 -16.55 7.07 17.87
CA GLU A 122 -16.50 8.23 18.76
C GLU A 122 -17.70 8.27 19.72
N LEU A 123 -18.92 8.03 19.22
CA LEU A 123 -20.11 7.96 20.07
C LEU A 123 -20.03 6.82 21.09
N GLN A 124 -19.48 5.66 20.70
CA GLN A 124 -19.25 4.53 21.60
C GLN A 124 -18.20 4.87 22.67
N ARG A 125 -17.10 5.54 22.30
CA ARG A 125 -16.09 6.01 23.26
C ARG A 125 -16.70 6.97 24.28
N PHE A 126 -17.47 7.98 23.85
CA PHE A 126 -18.13 8.88 24.81
C PHE A 126 -19.01 8.13 25.81
N ASN A 127 -19.82 7.18 25.33
CA ASN A 127 -20.67 6.37 26.18
C ASN A 127 -19.90 5.38 27.08
N THR A 128 -18.64 5.09 26.81
CA THR A 128 -17.83 4.15 27.59
C THR A 128 -16.91 4.87 28.56
N GLU A 129 -16.29 5.97 28.12
CA GLU A 129 -15.19 6.64 28.80
C GLU A 129 -15.65 7.82 29.66
N ILE A 130 -16.80 8.44 29.36
CA ILE A 130 -17.35 9.54 30.15
C ILE A 130 -18.33 8.96 31.17
N PRO A 131 -17.99 8.92 32.48
CA PRO A 131 -18.90 8.40 33.49
C PRO A 131 -20.06 9.37 33.66
N LEU A 132 -21.28 8.94 33.33
CA LEU A 132 -22.47 9.77 33.27
C LEU A 132 -22.81 10.39 34.63
N ASN A 133 -22.60 9.66 35.73
CA ASN A 133 -22.82 10.18 37.08
C ASN A 133 -21.90 11.37 37.40
N ARG A 134 -20.61 11.31 37.02
CA ARG A 134 -19.69 12.45 37.12
C ARG A 134 -20.01 13.57 36.15
N PHE A 135 -20.47 13.21 34.94
CA PHE A 135 -20.87 14.17 33.94
C PHE A 135 -22.06 15.02 34.42
N VAL A 136 -23.11 14.41 34.96
CA VAL A 136 -24.28 15.17 35.43
C VAL A 136 -23.95 16.04 36.65
N GLU A 137 -23.08 15.56 37.55
CA GLU A 137 -22.58 16.35 38.70
C GLU A 137 -21.88 17.63 38.25
N ALA A 138 -21.03 17.53 37.22
CA ALA A 138 -20.35 18.69 36.62
C ALA A 138 -21.33 19.71 36.02
N HIS A 139 -22.57 19.30 35.72
CA HIS A 139 -23.64 20.14 35.18
C HIS A 139 -24.69 20.52 36.24
N GLY A 140 -24.33 20.43 37.52
CA GLY A 140 -25.15 20.94 38.63
C GLY A 140 -26.24 20.00 39.12
N TRP A 141 -26.26 18.74 38.65
CA TRP A 141 -27.14 17.72 39.20
C TRP A 141 -26.57 17.18 40.51
N THR A 142 -27.42 17.02 41.52
CA THR A 142 -27.01 16.60 42.87
C THR A 142 -27.53 15.21 43.20
N LEU A 143 -26.67 14.38 43.79
CA LEU A 143 -27.02 13.01 44.19
C LEU A 143 -28.00 13.04 45.37
N ASP A 144 -29.12 12.33 45.24
CA ASP A 144 -30.06 12.06 46.31
C ASP A 144 -29.73 10.70 46.94
N GLU A 145 -28.86 10.70 47.95
CA GLU A 145 -28.41 9.47 48.63
C GLU A 145 -29.57 8.69 49.26
N LYS A 146 -30.65 9.37 49.69
CA LYS A 146 -31.78 8.74 50.38
C LYS A 146 -32.67 7.96 49.42
N GLU A 147 -32.83 8.46 48.20
CA GLU A 147 -33.65 7.83 47.17
C GLU A 147 -32.83 7.04 46.13
N SER A 148 -31.52 6.91 46.35
CA SER A 148 -30.63 6.05 45.58
C SER A 148 -30.65 4.61 46.08
N THR A 149 -30.38 3.68 45.18
CA THR A 149 -30.20 2.25 45.47
C THR A 149 -28.79 1.81 45.11
N ARG A 150 -28.38 0.61 45.57
CA ARG A 150 -27.05 0.04 45.27
C ARG A 150 -26.72 -0.04 43.77
N THR A 151 -27.72 -0.09 42.90
CA THR A 151 -27.54 -0.28 41.44
C THR A 151 -27.97 0.93 40.60
N TRP A 152 -28.66 1.88 41.22
CA TRP A 152 -29.28 3.03 40.56
C TRP A 152 -29.16 4.25 41.46
N GLU A 153 -28.44 5.26 40.98
CA GLU A 153 -28.22 6.54 41.65
C GLU A 153 -29.26 7.54 41.17
N LYS A 154 -29.95 8.20 42.11
CA LYS A 154 -30.94 9.24 41.78
C LYS A 154 -30.29 10.61 41.85
N TYR A 155 -30.49 11.40 40.80
CA TYR A 155 -29.97 12.76 40.71
C TYR A 155 -31.11 13.76 40.54
N ARG A 156 -30.96 14.94 41.16
CA ARG A 156 -31.90 16.06 41.05
C ARG A 156 -31.25 17.27 40.40
N SER A 157 -31.96 17.85 39.44
CA SER A 157 -31.55 19.10 38.79
C SER A 157 -31.75 20.29 39.73
N PRO A 158 -31.12 21.44 39.45
CA PRO A 158 -31.42 22.70 40.14
C PRO A 158 -32.88 23.15 40.01
N THR A 159 -33.59 22.71 38.95
CA THR A 159 -34.99 23.02 38.68
C THR A 159 -35.97 22.06 39.37
N GLY A 160 -35.47 21.00 40.01
CA GLY A 160 -36.28 20.02 40.76
C GLY A 160 -36.65 18.75 39.97
N ASP A 161 -36.20 18.64 38.72
CA ASP A 161 -36.37 17.43 37.91
C ASP A 161 -35.49 16.29 38.42
N ALA A 162 -35.91 15.05 38.16
CA ALA A 162 -35.23 13.87 38.69
C ALA A 162 -34.96 12.83 37.62
N ILE A 163 -33.69 12.41 37.55
CA ILE A 163 -33.22 11.30 36.72
C ILE A 163 -32.68 10.19 37.61
N VAL A 164 -32.66 8.97 37.05
CA VAL A 164 -32.01 7.83 37.69
C VAL A 164 -30.95 7.28 36.75
N ILE A 165 -29.72 7.14 37.24
CA ILE A 165 -28.55 6.68 36.49
C ILE A 165 -28.15 5.29 36.99
N SER A 166 -27.84 4.36 36.08
CA SER A 166 -27.11 3.14 36.43
C SER A 166 -25.64 3.33 36.09
N PRO A 167 -24.75 3.51 37.08
CA PRO A 167 -23.33 3.74 36.83
C PRO A 167 -22.70 2.61 36.01
N ASN A 168 -23.08 1.36 36.31
CA ASN A 168 -22.57 0.18 35.60
C ASN A 168 -22.96 0.13 34.12
N LYS A 169 -24.13 0.65 33.76
CA LYS A 169 -24.63 0.64 32.38
C LYS A 169 -24.38 1.96 31.65
N ASN A 170 -23.85 2.96 32.37
CA ASN A 170 -23.69 4.33 31.92
C ASN A 170 -24.95 4.90 31.23
N PHE A 171 -26.12 4.65 31.83
CA PHE A 171 -27.43 4.89 31.23
C PHE A 171 -28.38 5.54 32.24
N TYR A 172 -29.17 6.52 31.78
CA TYR A 172 -30.18 7.21 32.58
C TYR A 172 -31.59 7.09 32.00
N PHE A 173 -32.59 7.34 32.86
CA PHE A 173 -33.94 7.66 32.44
C PHE A 173 -34.54 8.75 33.34
N HIS A 174 -35.36 9.61 32.75
CA HIS A 174 -36.13 10.62 33.47
C HIS A 174 -37.27 9.96 34.24
N GLN A 175 -37.42 10.28 35.53
CA GLN A 175 -38.37 9.56 36.38
C GLN A 175 -39.83 9.72 35.93
N GLN A 176 -40.17 10.90 35.40
CA GLN A 176 -41.53 11.24 34.98
C GLN A 176 -41.79 11.01 33.48
N ASN A 177 -40.73 10.89 32.66
CA ASN A 177 -40.86 10.75 31.21
C ASN A 177 -39.90 9.67 30.67
N LYS A 178 -39.98 8.48 31.28
CA LYS A 178 -39.05 7.36 31.08
C LYS A 178 -38.96 6.88 29.63
N ASP A 179 -39.96 7.17 28.81
CA ASP A 179 -40.01 6.70 27.42
C ASP A 179 -39.41 7.67 26.42
N GLN A 180 -39.42 8.97 26.71
CA GLN A 180 -38.94 10.00 25.79
C GLN A 180 -37.58 10.57 26.21
N ASP A 181 -37.23 10.54 27.49
CA ASP A 181 -35.97 11.07 28.01
C ASP A 181 -35.18 9.98 28.75
N LYS A 182 -34.37 9.26 27.97
CA LYS A 182 -33.49 8.18 28.44
C LYS A 182 -32.33 8.00 27.47
N GLY A 183 -31.17 7.59 27.98
CA GLY A 183 -30.02 7.33 27.12
C GLY A 183 -28.70 7.26 27.86
N GLY A 184 -27.61 7.37 27.10
CA GLY A 184 -26.27 7.58 27.64
C GLY A 184 -25.90 9.06 27.70
N VAL A 185 -24.60 9.34 27.78
CA VAL A 185 -24.08 10.71 27.90
C VAL A 185 -24.48 11.61 26.74
N ILE A 186 -24.53 11.08 25.51
CA ILE A 186 -24.90 11.85 24.31
C ILE A 186 -26.33 12.38 24.42
N GLN A 187 -27.28 11.51 24.76
CA GLN A 187 -28.69 11.90 24.87
C GLN A 187 -28.87 12.91 26.00
N PHE A 188 -28.18 12.69 27.13
CA PHE A 188 -28.19 13.64 28.24
C PHE A 188 -27.65 15.01 27.81
N THR A 189 -26.55 15.06 27.06
CA THR A 189 -25.99 16.32 26.54
C THR A 189 -26.96 17.02 25.59
N GLN A 190 -27.58 16.31 24.66
CA GLN A 190 -28.55 16.89 23.73
C GLN A 190 -29.74 17.49 24.47
N THR A 191 -30.33 16.72 25.40
CA THR A 191 -31.57 17.12 26.08
C THR A 191 -31.32 18.14 27.19
N HIS A 192 -30.35 17.90 28.09
CA HIS A 192 -30.21 18.64 29.35
C HIS A 192 -29.07 19.65 29.39
N VAL A 193 -28.10 19.56 28.48
CA VAL A 193 -26.96 20.52 28.42
C VAL A 193 -27.15 21.53 27.29
N LEU A 194 -27.59 21.06 26.13
CA LEU A 194 -27.74 21.89 24.93
C LEU A 194 -29.18 22.35 24.68
N ASN A 195 -30.15 21.92 25.52
CA ASN A 195 -31.57 22.21 25.38
C ASN A 195 -32.11 21.81 23.98
N GLU A 196 -32.16 20.50 23.73
CA GLU A 196 -32.55 19.89 22.46
C GLU A 196 -31.56 20.12 21.31
N GLY A 197 -30.26 20.11 21.64
CA GLY A 197 -29.18 20.25 20.66
C GLY A 197 -29.08 19.09 19.66
N SER A 198 -28.53 19.39 18.49
CA SER A 198 -28.23 18.39 17.47
C SER A 198 -27.11 17.44 17.92
N LEU A 199 -27.05 16.26 17.31
CA LEU A 199 -25.97 15.29 17.54
C LEU A 199 -24.58 15.90 17.26
N GLY A 200 -24.47 16.81 16.29
CA GLY A 200 -23.22 17.50 15.96
C GLY A 200 -22.75 18.44 17.06
N GLU A 201 -23.67 19.17 17.68
CA GLU A 201 -23.37 20.06 18.82
C GLU A 201 -22.98 19.24 20.04
N ALA A 202 -23.69 18.14 20.32
CA ALA A 202 -23.35 17.22 21.41
C ALA A 202 -21.95 16.62 21.23
N ARG A 203 -21.58 16.17 20.01
CA ARG A 203 -20.22 15.68 19.71
C ARG A 203 -19.15 16.74 19.90
N LYS A 204 -19.43 18.01 19.61
CA LYS A 204 -18.48 19.11 19.84
C LYS A 204 -18.30 19.35 21.34
N TYR A 205 -19.40 19.45 22.07
CA TYR A 205 -19.39 19.66 23.51
C TYR A 205 -18.66 18.55 24.27
N LEU A 206 -18.96 17.30 23.95
CA LEU A 206 -18.38 16.13 24.64
C LEU A 206 -16.88 15.97 24.38
N ARG A 207 -16.38 16.38 23.21
CA ARG A 207 -14.93 16.46 22.93
C ARG A 207 -14.26 17.47 23.84
N ASP A 208 -14.79 18.69 23.87
CA ASP A 208 -14.24 19.76 24.71
C ASP A 208 -14.28 19.37 26.20
N PHE A 209 -15.35 18.70 26.65
CA PHE A 209 -15.51 18.24 28.04
C PHE A 209 -14.54 17.13 28.43
N SER A 210 -14.39 16.10 27.58
CA SER A 210 -13.51 14.95 27.87
C SER A 210 -12.02 15.28 27.72
N GLY A 211 -11.68 16.47 27.23
CA GLY A 211 -10.32 16.79 26.77
C GLY A 211 -9.92 15.97 25.54
N ASP A 212 -10.86 15.20 24.97
CA ASP A 212 -10.66 14.44 23.75
C ASP A 212 -10.65 15.45 22.60
N LYS A 213 -9.46 15.67 22.03
CA LYS A 213 -9.40 16.41 20.77
C LYS A 213 -10.21 15.62 19.76
N ARG A 214 -10.85 16.29 18.78
CA ARG A 214 -11.31 15.63 17.53
C ARG A 214 -10.24 14.59 17.20
N PRO A 215 -10.58 13.30 16.94
CA PRO A 215 -9.56 12.30 16.64
C PRO A 215 -8.59 12.99 15.71
N GLU A 216 -7.37 13.23 16.21
CA GLU A 216 -6.36 13.90 15.40
C GLU A 216 -6.34 13.13 14.08
N TRP A 217 -6.01 13.79 12.98
CA TRP A 217 -5.60 13.06 11.80
C TRP A 217 -4.50 12.09 12.25
N LYS A 218 -4.91 10.89 12.62
CA LYS A 218 -4.13 9.72 12.88
C LYS A 218 -4.51 8.93 11.68
N MET A 219 -3.64 8.99 10.68
CA MET A 219 -3.62 7.99 9.62
C MET A 219 -3.64 6.64 10.33
N GLN A 220 -4.82 6.05 10.53
CA GLN A 220 -4.91 4.62 10.37
C GLN A 220 -4.53 4.43 8.92
N ALA A 221 -3.39 3.76 8.70
CA ALA A 221 -2.91 3.38 7.40
C ALA A 221 -3.89 2.37 6.78
N GLN A 222 -5.10 2.84 6.44
CA GLN A 222 -5.92 2.26 5.40
C GLN A 222 -5.31 2.72 4.10
N SER A 223 -4.29 1.95 3.75
CA SER A 223 -3.72 1.76 2.43
C SER A 223 -4.79 1.86 1.33
N ARG A 224 -4.91 3.04 0.72
CA ARG A 224 -5.22 3.22 -0.69
C ARG A 224 -4.95 4.67 -1.12
N SER A 225 -4.35 4.76 -2.30
CA SER A 225 -3.89 5.90 -3.11
C SER A 225 -2.76 6.78 -2.55
N ALA A 226 -1.58 6.52 -3.12
CA ALA A 226 -0.63 7.46 -3.71
C ALA A 226 -0.33 8.72 -2.90
N ASN A 227 0.82 8.83 -2.23
CA ASN A 227 1.48 10.13 -2.13
C ASN A 227 2.94 9.97 -1.72
N VAL A 228 3.80 10.69 -2.45
CA VAL A 228 5.25 10.80 -2.39
C VAL A 228 5.85 10.18 -1.13
N VAL A 229 6.41 9.00 -1.37
CA VAL A 229 7.38 8.38 -0.50
C VAL A 229 8.46 9.41 -0.17
N LYS A 230 8.43 10.01 1.03
CA LYS A 230 9.69 10.30 1.72
C LYS A 230 10.30 8.92 1.89
N LEU A 231 11.17 8.56 0.95
CA LEU A 231 11.87 7.29 0.98
C LEU A 231 12.44 7.18 2.39
N PRO A 232 12.18 6.07 3.12
CA PRO A 232 13.00 5.80 4.30
C PRO A 232 14.43 6.03 3.84
N GLN A 233 15.25 6.80 4.57
CA GLN A 233 16.63 7.04 4.15
C GLN A 233 17.23 5.65 3.90
N ILE A 234 17.35 5.28 2.61
CA ILE A 234 17.82 3.97 2.24
C ILE A 234 19.31 4.08 2.44
N GLU A 235 19.76 3.58 3.57
CA GLU A 235 21.18 3.52 3.91
C GLU A 235 21.91 2.71 2.84
N ASP A 236 23.04 3.23 2.35
CA ASP A 236 23.91 2.46 1.48
C ASP A 236 24.69 1.41 2.28
N ARG A 237 24.24 0.15 2.18
CA ARG A 237 24.82 -1.02 2.84
C ARG A 237 25.92 -1.67 2.00
N LYS A 238 26.50 -0.97 1.01
CA LYS A 238 27.57 -1.49 0.16
C LYS A 238 28.77 -2.02 0.95
N ALA A 239 29.13 -1.39 2.06
CA ALA A 239 30.20 -1.87 2.94
C ALA A 239 29.84 -3.20 3.63
N GLU A 240 28.63 -3.31 4.18
CA GLU A 240 28.13 -4.56 4.79
C GLU A 240 28.06 -5.69 3.77
N TRP A 241 27.56 -5.40 2.56
CA TRP A 241 27.49 -6.37 1.46
C TRP A 241 28.88 -6.88 1.07
N LYS A 242 29.87 -5.99 0.97
CA LYS A 242 31.27 -6.36 0.67
C LYS A 242 31.90 -7.21 1.78
N ALA A 243 31.45 -7.05 3.02
CA ALA A 243 31.92 -7.83 4.16
C ALA A 243 31.33 -9.25 4.23
N LEU A 244 30.22 -9.53 3.50
CA LEU A 244 29.70 -10.88 3.41
C LEU A 244 30.70 -11.83 2.73
N SER A 245 30.66 -13.08 3.16
CA SER A 245 31.54 -14.10 2.60
C SER A 245 31.21 -14.36 1.13
N PRO A 246 32.21 -14.70 0.30
CA PRO A 246 31.96 -15.32 -1.00
C PRO A 246 31.07 -16.57 -0.89
N LEU A 247 30.68 -17.14 -2.02
CA LEU A 247 29.84 -18.33 -2.02
C LEU A 247 30.53 -19.48 -1.29
N SER A 248 29.98 -19.90 -0.15
CA SER A 248 30.50 -21.01 0.64
C SER A 248 30.15 -22.34 -0.04
N PRO A 249 30.86 -23.45 0.26
CA PRO A 249 30.52 -24.77 -0.29
C PRO A 249 29.07 -25.19 -0.02
N LYS A 250 28.51 -24.87 1.15
CA LYS A 250 27.10 -25.15 1.50
C LYS A 250 26.12 -24.33 0.65
N SER A 251 26.38 -23.04 0.48
CA SER A 251 25.57 -22.13 -0.36
C SER A 251 25.63 -22.54 -1.84
N PHE A 252 26.83 -22.90 -2.31
CA PHE A 252 27.07 -23.40 -3.65
C PHE A 252 26.32 -24.71 -3.89
N HIS A 253 26.41 -25.66 -2.95
CA HIS A 253 25.67 -26.91 -3.00
C HIS A 253 24.15 -26.69 -3.05
N TYR A 254 23.63 -25.75 -2.25
CA TYR A 254 22.21 -25.40 -2.30
C TYR A 254 21.77 -24.89 -3.69
N LEU A 255 22.52 -23.98 -4.31
CA LEU A 255 22.18 -23.46 -5.65
C LEU A 255 22.32 -24.53 -6.75
N THR A 256 23.33 -25.39 -6.64
CA THR A 256 23.59 -26.42 -7.67
C THR A 256 22.69 -27.63 -7.47
N ALA A 257 22.89 -28.38 -6.38
CA ALA A 257 22.23 -29.66 -6.17
C ALA A 257 20.73 -29.55 -5.84
N LEU A 258 20.30 -28.49 -5.12
CA LEU A 258 18.90 -28.35 -4.71
C LEU A 258 18.10 -27.44 -5.64
N ARG A 259 18.76 -26.53 -6.36
CA ARG A 259 18.10 -25.56 -7.24
C ARG A 259 18.40 -25.78 -8.73
N GLY A 260 19.29 -26.69 -9.09
CA GLY A 260 19.56 -27.07 -10.49
C GLY A 260 20.36 -26.03 -11.29
N LEU A 261 20.95 -25.04 -10.63
CA LEU A 261 21.81 -24.06 -11.31
C LEU A 261 23.17 -24.68 -11.62
N GLU A 262 23.61 -24.57 -12.86
CA GLU A 262 24.91 -25.02 -13.32
C GLU A 262 26.04 -24.17 -12.70
N PRO A 263 27.18 -24.76 -12.33
CA PRO A 263 28.38 -24.03 -11.90
C PRO A 263 28.76 -22.88 -12.84
N GLU A 264 28.58 -23.07 -14.15
CA GLU A 264 28.85 -22.10 -15.20
C GLU A 264 27.95 -20.86 -15.08
N THR A 265 26.67 -21.05 -14.72
CA THR A 265 25.74 -19.95 -14.44
C THR A 265 26.19 -19.15 -13.21
N LEU A 266 26.60 -19.85 -12.15
CA LEU A 266 27.12 -19.19 -10.94
C LEU A 266 28.46 -18.47 -11.21
N ALA A 267 29.30 -19.00 -12.08
CA ALA A 267 30.54 -18.33 -12.51
C ALA A 267 30.26 -17.09 -13.37
N ALA A 268 29.22 -17.13 -14.20
CA ALA A 268 28.80 -16.03 -15.07
C ALA A 268 28.19 -14.86 -14.29
N TYR A 269 27.40 -15.12 -13.23
CA TYR A 269 26.62 -14.09 -12.52
C TYR A 269 26.99 -13.94 -11.02
N GLY A 270 28.01 -14.67 -10.55
CA GLY A 270 28.33 -14.81 -9.12
C GLY A 270 28.80 -13.55 -8.40
N LYS A 271 29.15 -12.47 -9.12
CA LYS A 271 29.55 -11.20 -8.50
C LYS A 271 28.45 -10.60 -7.62
N SER A 272 27.18 -10.79 -8.01
CA SER A 272 25.98 -10.34 -7.25
C SER A 272 25.51 -11.32 -6.18
N ILE A 273 26.26 -12.40 -5.91
CA ILE A 273 25.87 -13.47 -4.98
C ILE A 273 26.90 -13.61 -3.86
N ARG A 274 26.42 -13.71 -2.62
CA ARG A 274 27.25 -13.89 -1.41
C ARG A 274 26.67 -14.97 -0.49
N THR A 275 27.41 -15.28 0.56
CA THR A 275 26.92 -16.08 1.68
C THR A 275 26.72 -15.21 2.91
N ASP A 276 25.51 -15.22 3.44
CA ASP A 276 25.16 -14.70 4.75
C ASP A 276 25.15 -15.86 5.76
N ILE A 277 26.07 -15.80 6.72
CA ILE A 277 26.25 -16.84 7.73
C ILE A 277 25.53 -16.39 9.00
N HIS A 278 24.44 -17.07 9.32
CA HIS A 278 23.70 -16.84 10.57
C HIS A 278 24.10 -17.89 11.61
N LYS A 279 24.60 -17.42 12.77
CA LYS A 279 24.89 -18.27 13.92
C LYS A 279 23.63 -18.43 14.77
N THR A 280 23.19 -19.66 14.95
CA THR A 280 22.06 -19.98 15.82
C THR A 280 22.48 -19.93 17.30
N GLU A 281 21.51 -19.85 18.20
CA GLU A 281 21.75 -19.88 19.67
C GLU A 281 22.49 -21.14 20.13
N LYS A 282 22.42 -22.24 19.37
CA LYS A 282 23.11 -23.50 19.64
C LYS A 282 24.56 -23.53 19.11
N GLY A 283 25.00 -22.46 18.45
CA GLY A 283 26.31 -22.36 17.82
C GLY A 283 26.40 -22.90 16.39
N ASP A 284 25.32 -23.49 15.85
CA ASP A 284 25.30 -23.97 14.46
C ASP A 284 25.29 -22.80 13.47
N GLU A 285 26.03 -22.95 12.37
CA GLU A 285 26.08 -21.98 11.27
C GLU A 285 25.12 -22.36 10.13
N LEU A 286 24.17 -21.46 9.85
CA LEU A 286 23.30 -21.52 8.68
C LEU A 286 23.88 -20.66 7.56
N HIS A 287 24.16 -21.29 6.42
CA HIS A 287 24.75 -20.63 5.25
C HIS A 287 23.65 -20.33 4.26
N ASN A 288 23.18 -19.09 4.27
CA ASN A 288 22.17 -18.61 3.34
C ASN A 288 22.87 -17.98 2.13
N VAL A 289 22.36 -18.25 0.94
CA VAL A 289 22.68 -17.47 -0.26
C VAL A 289 22.06 -16.10 -0.10
N ALA A 290 22.84 -15.06 -0.37
CA ALA A 290 22.41 -13.67 -0.34
C ALA A 290 22.48 -13.07 -1.74
N PHE A 291 21.44 -12.31 -2.14
CA PHE A 291 21.35 -11.58 -3.40
C PHE A 291 21.16 -10.09 -3.11
N ALA A 292 22.06 -9.23 -3.59
CA ALA A 292 22.00 -7.80 -3.30
C ALA A 292 20.78 -7.15 -3.95
N HIS A 293 20.02 -6.38 -3.17
CA HIS A 293 18.97 -5.52 -3.66
C HIS A 293 19.48 -4.08 -3.75
N VAL A 294 19.28 -3.49 -4.92
CA VAL A 294 19.58 -2.10 -5.24
C VAL A 294 18.28 -1.32 -5.11
N ALA A 295 18.33 -0.19 -4.42
CA ALA A 295 17.23 0.75 -4.39
C ALA A 295 17.68 2.19 -4.59
N ILE A 296 16.73 3.08 -4.89
CA ILE A 296 16.98 4.51 -5.03
C ILE A 296 16.86 5.20 -3.67
N ASP A 297 17.93 5.85 -3.22
CA ASP A 297 17.98 6.59 -1.94
C ASP A 297 17.23 7.94 -2.00
N GLY A 298 17.23 8.66 -0.88
CA GLY A 298 16.58 9.97 -0.77
C GLY A 298 17.18 11.07 -1.66
N ASN A 299 18.40 10.87 -2.15
CA ASN A 299 19.10 11.76 -3.08
C ASN A 299 18.98 11.29 -4.54
N ASN A 300 18.11 10.32 -4.80
CA ASN A 300 17.90 9.71 -6.10
C ASN A 300 19.12 8.92 -6.63
N ASN A 301 20.00 8.45 -5.73
CA ASN A 301 21.14 7.62 -6.08
C ASN A 301 20.84 6.13 -5.90
N PRO A 302 21.39 5.27 -6.78
CA PRO A 302 21.36 3.82 -6.63
C PRO A 302 22.28 3.36 -5.49
N VAL A 303 21.72 2.68 -4.49
CA VAL A 303 22.48 2.18 -3.33
C VAL A 303 22.18 0.71 -3.08
N ILE A 304 23.12 -0.01 -2.46
CA ILE A 304 22.82 -1.37 -1.98
C ILE A 304 21.97 -1.23 -0.73
N ALA A 305 20.68 -1.47 -0.87
CA ALA A 305 19.68 -1.22 0.16
C ALA A 305 19.57 -2.38 1.17
N GLY A 306 19.94 -3.58 0.74
CA GLY A 306 19.75 -4.82 1.49
C GLY A 306 20.05 -6.05 0.64
N TRP A 307 19.68 -7.23 1.12
CA TRP A 307 19.78 -8.47 0.34
C TRP A 307 18.71 -9.49 0.71
N GLU A 308 18.23 -10.19 -0.32
CA GLU A 308 17.37 -11.36 -0.20
C GLU A 308 18.21 -12.57 0.24
N LYS A 309 17.69 -13.36 1.19
CA LYS A 309 18.33 -14.56 1.73
C LYS A 309 17.54 -15.82 1.36
N LYS A 310 18.21 -16.80 0.79
CA LYS A 310 17.68 -18.12 0.44
C LYS A 310 18.55 -19.21 1.01
N GLY A 311 17.95 -20.27 1.55
CA GLY A 311 18.73 -21.39 2.05
C GLY A 311 17.94 -22.69 2.18
N PRO A 312 18.63 -23.80 2.49
CA PRO A 312 17.97 -25.03 2.87
C PRO A 312 17.33 -24.83 4.25
N GLY A 313 15.99 -24.83 4.32
CA GLY A 313 15.29 -24.88 5.61
C GLY A 313 14.95 -26.32 5.99
N LYS A 314 14.38 -26.53 7.19
CA LYS A 314 14.11 -27.87 7.72
C LYS A 314 13.02 -28.62 6.96
N ASP A 315 11.86 -27.97 6.76
CA ASP A 315 10.70 -28.56 6.07
C ASP A 315 10.38 -27.88 4.73
N LYS A 316 10.80 -26.62 4.59
CA LYS A 316 10.64 -25.79 3.38
C LYS A 316 11.89 -24.95 3.19
N THR A 317 12.12 -24.46 1.98
CA THR A 317 13.25 -23.56 1.69
C THR A 317 13.15 -22.30 2.55
N PHE A 318 14.26 -21.92 3.20
CA PHE A 318 14.34 -20.70 3.99
C PHE A 318 14.29 -19.47 3.06
N ASN A 319 13.47 -18.50 3.45
CA ASN A 319 13.35 -17.20 2.81
C ASN A 319 13.51 -16.13 3.89
N GLY A 320 14.42 -15.18 3.68
CA GLY A 320 14.63 -14.07 4.58
C GLY A 320 15.08 -12.82 3.83
N PHE A 321 15.18 -11.71 4.55
CA PHE A 321 15.68 -10.45 4.00
C PHE A 321 16.51 -9.71 5.05
N HIS A 322 17.47 -8.90 4.61
CA HIS A 322 18.22 -7.98 5.47
C HIS A 322 18.19 -6.58 4.84
N GLY A 323 17.98 -5.54 5.66
CA GLY A 323 17.87 -4.16 5.18
C GLY A 323 16.57 -3.87 4.42
N ASN A 324 16.65 -3.03 3.40
CA ASN A 324 15.52 -2.55 2.60
C ASN A 324 15.38 -3.29 1.27
N ARG A 325 14.13 -3.56 0.86
CA ARG A 325 13.82 -4.22 -0.42
C ARG A 325 14.03 -3.24 -1.58
N GLY A 326 14.59 -3.78 -2.66
CA GLY A 326 14.76 -3.13 -3.96
C GLY A 326 14.66 -4.16 -5.09
N ILE A 327 15.49 -4.03 -6.12
CA ILE A 327 15.63 -5.04 -7.19
C ILE A 327 17.00 -5.70 -7.13
N ALA A 328 17.11 -6.99 -7.45
CA ALA A 328 18.39 -7.64 -7.64
C ALA A 328 18.76 -7.68 -9.12
N VAL A 329 19.97 -7.26 -9.46
CA VAL A 329 20.45 -7.16 -10.85
C VAL A 329 21.60 -8.14 -11.07
N PHE A 330 21.46 -8.98 -12.09
CA PHE A 330 22.43 -9.99 -12.49
C PHE A 330 23.00 -9.63 -13.85
N LYS A 331 24.28 -9.22 -13.85
CA LYS A 331 25.07 -8.94 -15.05
C LYS A 331 26.01 -10.09 -15.33
N HIS A 332 26.18 -10.42 -16.61
CA HIS A 332 27.18 -11.39 -17.02
C HIS A 332 28.58 -10.84 -16.70
N ARG A 333 29.51 -11.70 -16.23
CA ARG A 333 30.86 -11.31 -15.82
C ARG A 333 31.64 -10.53 -16.88
N ASP A 334 31.33 -10.77 -18.16
CA ASP A 334 31.99 -10.14 -19.31
C ASP A 334 31.57 -8.66 -19.47
N PHE A 335 30.40 -8.26 -18.96
CA PHE A 335 30.04 -6.84 -18.81
C PHE A 335 30.94 -6.13 -17.78
N ASP A 336 31.30 -6.83 -16.70
CA ASP A 336 32.00 -6.23 -15.57
C ASP A 336 33.52 -6.10 -15.77
N ASN A 337 34.11 -6.74 -16.79
CA ASN A 337 35.55 -6.66 -17.03
C ASN A 337 36.01 -5.29 -17.59
N THR A 338 35.07 -4.40 -17.89
CA THR A 338 35.32 -3.06 -18.42
C THR A 338 34.80 -1.91 -17.54
N ASP A 339 34.29 -2.18 -16.33
CA ASP A 339 33.30 -1.26 -15.73
C ASP A 339 33.55 -0.78 -14.28
N GLU A 340 33.76 0.53 -14.12
CA GLU A 340 33.72 1.26 -12.83
C GLU A 340 32.30 1.78 -12.48
N ARG A 341 31.32 1.61 -13.38
CA ARG A 341 29.98 2.18 -13.24
C ARG A 341 29.12 1.50 -12.15
N GLY A 342 28.16 2.26 -11.62
CA GLY A 342 27.29 1.87 -10.52
C GLY A 342 26.31 0.74 -10.86
N PRO A 343 25.62 0.15 -9.86
CA PRO A 343 24.74 -1.00 -10.06
C PRO A 343 23.50 -0.72 -10.94
N ASP A 344 23.19 0.55 -11.20
CA ASP A 344 22.09 1.00 -12.06
C ASP A 344 22.54 1.42 -13.47
N ASP A 345 23.85 1.49 -13.72
CA ASP A 345 24.46 1.93 -14.98
C ASP A 345 25.14 0.73 -15.63
N ILE A 346 24.33 -0.01 -16.37
CA ILE A 346 24.68 -1.26 -17.04
C ILE A 346 25.28 -0.97 -18.43
N GLY A 347 25.19 0.27 -18.91
CA GLY A 347 25.63 0.67 -20.24
C GLY A 347 24.65 0.18 -21.32
N PHE A 348 25.15 -0.53 -22.33
CA PHE A 348 24.31 -1.02 -23.42
C PHE A 348 23.59 -2.32 -23.01
N CYS A 349 22.31 -2.21 -22.70
CA CYS A 349 21.44 -3.35 -22.39
C CYS A 349 20.62 -3.71 -23.63
N GLN A 350 20.86 -4.89 -24.24
CA GLN A 350 20.05 -5.30 -25.38
C GLN A 350 18.68 -5.81 -24.93
N LYS A 351 18.66 -6.69 -23.92
CA LYS A 351 17.44 -7.21 -23.32
C LYS A 351 17.51 -7.16 -21.81
N MET A 352 16.41 -6.73 -21.20
CA MET A 352 16.22 -6.79 -19.76
C MET A 352 15.11 -7.80 -19.44
N ILE A 353 15.44 -8.85 -18.70
CA ILE A 353 14.54 -9.95 -18.36
C ILE A 353 14.11 -9.78 -16.91
N LEU A 354 12.82 -9.58 -16.66
CA LEU A 354 12.25 -9.37 -15.34
C LEU A 354 11.66 -10.68 -14.81
N CYS A 355 12.08 -11.11 -13.63
CA CYS A 355 11.64 -12.33 -12.95
C CYS A 355 11.16 -12.01 -11.53
N GLU A 356 10.32 -12.86 -10.95
CA GLU A 356 9.79 -12.65 -9.59
C GLU A 356 10.87 -12.82 -8.52
N SER A 357 11.72 -13.84 -8.64
CA SER A 357 12.74 -14.16 -7.65
C SER A 357 14.16 -14.22 -8.22
N SER A 358 15.15 -14.06 -7.33
CA SER A 358 16.58 -14.09 -7.70
C SER A 358 17.01 -15.45 -8.25
N ILE A 359 16.42 -16.53 -7.76
CA ILE A 359 16.72 -17.88 -8.25
C ILE A 359 16.06 -18.10 -9.62
N ASP A 360 14.87 -17.54 -9.86
CA ASP A 360 14.21 -17.61 -11.17
C ASP A 360 14.96 -16.80 -12.22
N ALA A 361 15.47 -15.62 -11.87
CA ALA A 361 16.33 -14.82 -12.74
C ALA A 361 17.56 -15.60 -13.20
N LEU A 362 18.26 -16.28 -12.27
CA LEU A 362 19.40 -17.13 -12.61
C LEU A 362 18.99 -18.39 -13.40
N SER A 363 17.82 -18.95 -13.11
CA SER A 363 17.30 -20.12 -13.82
C SER A 363 16.95 -19.78 -15.27
N LYS A 364 16.32 -18.63 -15.49
CA LYS A 364 16.01 -18.08 -16.80
C LYS A 364 17.29 -17.76 -17.58
N ALA A 365 18.28 -17.14 -16.94
CA ALA A 365 19.58 -16.89 -17.54
C ALA A 365 20.28 -18.16 -18.03
N GLN A 366 20.18 -19.25 -17.26
CA GLN A 366 20.69 -20.55 -17.68
C GLN A 366 19.97 -21.11 -18.90
N MET A 367 18.63 -21.03 -18.95
CA MET A 367 17.84 -21.51 -20.09
C MET A 367 18.06 -20.68 -21.35
N ASP A 368 18.28 -19.38 -21.18
CA ASP A 368 18.58 -18.44 -22.26
C ASP A 368 20.04 -18.56 -22.73
N GLY A 369 20.83 -19.53 -22.23
CA GLY A 369 22.19 -19.76 -22.68
C GLY A 369 23.22 -18.74 -22.17
N ARG A 370 22.88 -17.94 -21.14
CA ARG A 370 23.76 -16.99 -20.43
C ARG A 370 24.36 -15.91 -21.34
N HIS A 371 23.53 -15.33 -22.20
CA HIS A 371 24.00 -14.33 -23.16
C HIS A 371 24.64 -13.10 -22.48
N PRO A 372 25.88 -12.73 -22.86
CA PRO A 372 26.57 -11.57 -22.28
C PRO A 372 25.99 -10.20 -22.61
N GLY A 373 24.90 -10.09 -23.38
CA GLY A 373 24.20 -8.83 -23.69
C GLY A 373 22.90 -8.64 -22.91
N ASP A 374 22.51 -9.65 -22.15
CA ASP A 374 21.23 -9.73 -21.44
C ASP A 374 21.43 -9.44 -19.95
N VAL A 375 20.47 -8.72 -19.37
CA VAL A 375 20.44 -8.37 -17.96
C VAL A 375 19.24 -9.03 -17.32
N TYR A 376 19.45 -9.79 -16.26
CA TYR A 376 18.37 -10.43 -15.52
C TYR A 376 18.11 -9.66 -14.23
N VAL A 377 16.84 -9.35 -13.98
CA VAL A 377 16.41 -8.55 -12.84
C VAL A 377 15.37 -9.34 -12.06
N SER A 378 15.59 -9.45 -10.76
CA SER A 378 14.60 -9.96 -9.81
C SER A 378 13.96 -8.81 -9.07
N ILE A 379 12.63 -8.83 -8.98
CA ILE A 379 11.84 -7.85 -8.23
C ILE A 379 11.66 -8.23 -6.75
N GLY A 380 12.07 -9.44 -6.33
CA GLY A 380 12.01 -9.89 -4.94
C GLY A 380 10.63 -10.32 -4.44
N GLY A 381 9.81 -10.91 -5.31
CA GLY A 381 8.43 -11.33 -5.04
C GLY A 381 7.42 -10.22 -5.32
N THR A 382 6.39 -10.06 -4.47
CA THR A 382 5.41 -8.97 -4.62
C THR A 382 6.14 -7.63 -4.59
N PRO A 383 6.04 -6.80 -5.65
CA PRO A 383 6.82 -5.59 -5.75
C PRO A 383 6.40 -4.60 -4.65
N SER A 384 7.41 -4.08 -3.97
CA SER A 384 7.26 -2.88 -3.16
C SER A 384 7.37 -1.65 -4.07
N THR A 385 6.83 -0.51 -3.63
CA THR A 385 7.01 0.78 -4.32
C THR A 385 8.50 1.13 -4.54
N ALA A 386 9.38 0.65 -3.65
CA ALA A 386 10.83 0.81 -3.80
C ALA A 386 11.39 -0.02 -4.97
N ALA A 387 10.88 -1.24 -5.20
CA ALA A 387 11.27 -2.07 -6.33
C ALA A 387 10.81 -1.45 -7.66
N GLU A 388 9.57 -0.95 -7.75
CA GLU A 388 9.06 -0.25 -8.94
C GLU A 388 9.88 1.01 -9.28
N LYS A 389 10.17 1.85 -8.28
CA LYS A 389 10.99 3.05 -8.47
C LYS A 389 12.40 2.72 -8.95
N SER A 390 12.99 1.65 -8.41
CA SER A 390 14.33 1.19 -8.77
C SER A 390 14.35 0.59 -10.17
N LEU A 391 13.29 -0.13 -10.53
CA LEU A 391 13.12 -0.67 -11.88
C LEU A 391 12.93 0.43 -12.92
N SER A 392 12.08 1.43 -12.66
CA SER A 392 11.93 2.59 -13.56
C SER A 392 13.24 3.37 -13.69
N ALA A 393 13.99 3.58 -12.60
CA ALA A 393 15.31 4.20 -12.67
C ALA A 393 16.28 3.37 -13.54
N LEU A 394 16.28 2.04 -13.38
CA LEU A 394 17.12 1.13 -14.16
C LEU A 394 16.77 1.17 -15.65
N ILE A 395 15.48 1.10 -15.99
CA ILE A 395 15.02 1.10 -17.38
C ILE A 395 15.32 2.43 -18.05
N ARG A 396 15.04 3.56 -17.38
CA ARG A 396 15.31 4.90 -17.92
C ARG A 396 16.79 5.14 -18.16
N LYS A 397 17.65 4.66 -17.27
CA LYS A 397 19.09 4.87 -17.39
C LYS A 397 19.74 4.02 -18.48
N ASN A 398 19.24 2.80 -18.69
CA ASN A 398 19.86 1.83 -19.59
C ASN A 398 19.15 1.66 -20.94
N GLU A 399 17.95 2.21 -21.09
CA GLU A 399 17.15 2.25 -22.32
C GLU A 399 17.17 0.90 -23.09
N PRO A 400 16.73 -0.22 -22.47
CA PRO A 400 16.80 -1.52 -23.11
C PRO A 400 15.96 -1.56 -24.38
N GLN A 401 16.44 -2.23 -25.43
CA GLN A 401 15.68 -2.39 -26.67
C GLN A 401 14.44 -3.28 -26.48
N GLU A 402 14.56 -4.28 -25.60
CA GLU A 402 13.50 -5.20 -25.25
C GLU A 402 13.44 -5.46 -23.74
N VAL A 403 12.23 -5.49 -23.19
CA VAL A 403 11.93 -5.96 -21.84
C VAL A 403 11.12 -7.24 -21.92
N VAL A 404 11.64 -8.32 -21.34
CA VAL A 404 10.97 -9.62 -21.26
C VAL A 404 10.38 -9.79 -19.86
N LEU A 405 9.06 -9.91 -19.76
CA LEU A 405 8.32 -10.17 -18.53
C LEU A 405 8.23 -11.69 -18.33
N ALA A 406 9.15 -12.24 -17.54
CA ALA A 406 9.33 -13.66 -17.29
C ALA A 406 8.90 -14.01 -15.85
N PHE A 407 7.62 -13.82 -15.53
CA PHE A 407 7.06 -14.07 -14.19
C PHE A 407 6.51 -15.48 -14.02
N ASP A 408 6.01 -15.81 -12.83
CA ASP A 408 5.50 -17.14 -12.50
C ASP A 408 4.32 -17.51 -13.41
N ASN A 409 4.23 -18.80 -13.75
CA ASN A 409 3.18 -19.34 -14.60
C ASN A 409 1.89 -19.64 -13.81
N ASP A 410 1.50 -18.75 -12.91
CA ASP A 410 0.24 -18.78 -12.18
C ASP A 410 -0.59 -17.51 -12.41
N ASP A 411 -1.79 -17.44 -11.84
CA ASP A 411 -2.70 -16.32 -12.06
C ASP A 411 -2.16 -15.00 -11.49
N ALA A 412 -1.37 -15.06 -10.43
CA ALA A 412 -0.73 -13.88 -9.84
C ALA A 412 0.39 -13.37 -10.75
N GLY A 413 1.29 -14.25 -11.21
CA GLY A 413 2.37 -13.90 -12.12
C GLY A 413 1.87 -13.39 -13.49
N ARG A 414 0.78 -13.99 -14.03
CA ARG A 414 0.11 -13.49 -15.24
C ARG A 414 -0.48 -12.09 -15.06
N GLY A 415 -1.24 -11.88 -13.98
CA GLY A 415 -1.79 -10.57 -13.66
C GLY A 415 -0.69 -9.53 -13.46
N PHE A 416 0.43 -9.97 -12.89
CA PHE A 416 1.59 -9.13 -12.67
C PHE A 416 2.30 -8.72 -13.97
N ALA A 417 2.41 -9.63 -14.95
CA ALA A 417 2.90 -9.30 -16.29
C ALA A 417 2.06 -8.20 -16.96
N VAL A 418 0.72 -8.29 -16.90
CA VAL A 418 -0.18 -7.28 -17.47
C VAL A 418 -0.01 -5.93 -16.77
N HIS A 419 0.13 -5.93 -15.45
CA HIS A 419 0.39 -4.70 -14.69
C HIS A 419 1.71 -4.05 -15.13
N MET A 420 2.78 -4.84 -15.23
CA MET A 420 4.09 -4.36 -15.64
C MET A 420 4.12 -3.86 -17.09
N GLU A 421 3.42 -4.52 -18.00
CA GLU A 421 3.28 -4.06 -19.39
C GLU A 421 2.63 -2.67 -19.45
N ARG A 422 1.53 -2.46 -18.70
CA ARG A 422 0.88 -1.15 -18.58
C ARG A 422 1.77 -0.10 -17.93
N TYR A 423 2.50 -0.50 -16.88
CA TYR A 423 3.44 0.39 -16.19
C TYR A 423 4.54 0.89 -17.14
N LEU A 424 5.15 -0.01 -17.92
CA LEU A 424 6.18 0.33 -18.89
C LEU A 424 5.64 1.19 -20.03
N ALA A 425 4.42 0.93 -20.51
CA ALA A 425 3.76 1.78 -21.50
C ALA A 425 3.55 3.21 -20.99
N ASN A 426 3.08 3.36 -19.75
CA ASN A 426 2.89 4.68 -19.12
C ASN A 426 4.23 5.40 -18.89
N GLU A 427 5.28 4.71 -18.48
CA GLU A 427 6.62 5.31 -18.30
C GLU A 427 7.21 5.75 -19.65
N ASN A 428 7.01 4.98 -20.73
CA ASN A 428 7.41 5.39 -22.08
C ASN A 428 6.71 6.68 -22.52
N GLU A 429 5.40 6.80 -22.30
CA GLU A 429 4.62 8.01 -22.62
C GLU A 429 5.06 9.20 -21.77
N LYS A 430 5.20 9.00 -20.46
CA LYS A 430 5.55 10.05 -19.50
C LYS A 430 6.93 10.65 -19.74
N PHE A 431 7.90 9.82 -20.13
CA PHE A 431 9.31 10.22 -20.27
C PHE A 431 9.79 10.29 -21.71
N HIS A 432 8.91 10.11 -22.70
CA HIS A 432 9.24 10.15 -24.13
C HIS A 432 10.40 9.20 -24.51
N MET A 433 10.43 8.03 -23.88
CA MET A 433 11.49 7.04 -24.15
C MET A 433 11.36 6.46 -25.57
N PRO A 434 12.48 5.99 -26.17
CA PRO A 434 12.43 5.16 -27.37
C PRO A 434 11.47 3.98 -27.16
N LEU A 435 10.75 3.56 -28.20
CA LEU A 435 9.78 2.47 -28.10
C LEU A 435 10.46 1.17 -27.63
N ILE A 436 10.35 0.88 -26.33
CA ILE A 436 10.80 -0.39 -25.74
C ILE A 436 9.86 -1.49 -26.20
N ARG A 437 10.39 -2.56 -26.78
CA ARG A 437 9.58 -3.75 -27.08
C ARG A 437 9.33 -4.52 -25.80
N THR A 438 8.07 -4.84 -25.51
CA THR A 438 7.72 -5.69 -24.36
C THR A 438 7.26 -7.05 -24.86
N ARG A 439 7.76 -8.13 -24.24
CA ARG A 439 7.31 -9.51 -24.50
C ARG A 439 7.06 -10.21 -23.18
N THR A 440 6.01 -11.01 -23.08
CA THR A 440 5.77 -11.88 -21.93
C THR A 440 6.18 -13.31 -22.24
N GLU A 441 6.84 -13.96 -21.28
CA GLU A 441 7.21 -15.37 -21.34
C GLU A 441 6.83 -16.06 -20.03
N PHE A 442 6.37 -17.30 -20.12
CA PHE A 442 6.05 -18.13 -18.96
C PHE A 442 6.78 -19.47 -19.07
N SER A 443 7.09 -20.06 -17.92
CA SER A 443 7.65 -21.42 -17.86
C SER A 443 6.68 -22.43 -18.49
N THR A 444 7.18 -23.34 -19.32
CA THR A 444 6.31 -24.22 -20.10
C THR A 444 5.74 -25.39 -19.29
N ASN A 445 6.53 -25.94 -18.37
CA ASN A 445 6.23 -27.18 -17.63
C ASN A 445 6.57 -27.10 -16.12
N GLY A 446 6.60 -25.89 -15.55
CA GLY A 446 6.86 -25.64 -14.12
C GLY A 446 5.98 -24.51 -13.60
N LYS A 447 5.86 -24.36 -12.28
CA LYS A 447 5.16 -23.20 -11.71
C LYS A 447 5.99 -21.93 -11.91
N ASP A 448 7.29 -22.03 -11.67
CA ASP A 448 8.28 -20.97 -11.85
C ASP A 448 9.42 -21.45 -12.78
N TRP A 449 10.41 -20.59 -13.03
CA TRP A 449 11.56 -20.96 -13.88
C TRP A 449 12.49 -21.93 -13.16
N ASN A 450 12.60 -21.84 -11.84
CA ASN A 450 13.45 -22.74 -11.08
C ASN A 450 12.91 -24.18 -11.05
N ASP A 451 11.60 -24.37 -11.04
CA ASP A 451 10.92 -25.68 -11.11
C ASP A 451 11.27 -26.46 -12.38
N MET A 452 11.60 -25.76 -13.47
CA MET A 452 12.07 -26.41 -14.70
C MET A 452 13.51 -26.94 -14.59
N LEU A 453 14.32 -26.43 -13.65
CA LEU A 453 15.70 -26.88 -13.42
C LEU A 453 15.87 -27.80 -12.21
N LYS A 454 15.00 -27.66 -11.19
CA LYS A 454 15.09 -28.45 -9.96
C LYS A 454 15.10 -29.96 -10.30
N PRO A 455 16.03 -30.73 -9.71
CA PRO A 455 15.98 -32.18 -9.83
C PRO A 455 14.62 -32.70 -9.32
N LYS A 456 13.89 -33.42 -10.17
CA LYS A 456 12.63 -34.05 -9.76
C LYS A 456 12.93 -35.17 -8.78
N ALA A 457 12.33 -35.13 -7.60
CA ALA A 457 12.39 -36.28 -6.69
C ALA A 457 11.79 -37.50 -7.41
N PRO A 458 12.38 -38.71 -7.25
CA PRO A 458 11.73 -39.92 -7.73
C PRO A 458 10.33 -40.00 -7.10
N ALA A 459 9.30 -40.17 -7.93
CA ALA A 459 7.92 -40.26 -7.47
C ALA A 459 7.83 -41.35 -6.39
N GLN A 460 7.46 -40.96 -5.17
CA GLN A 460 7.09 -41.94 -4.15
C GLN A 460 5.83 -42.64 -4.64
N THR A 461 6.00 -43.86 -5.13
CA THR A 461 4.92 -44.81 -5.39
C THR A 461 4.17 -45.03 -4.08
N HIS A 462 3.09 -44.28 -3.88
CA HIS A 462 2.06 -44.63 -2.90
C HIS A 462 1.31 -45.84 -3.44
N ASP A 463 1.92 -47.02 -3.29
CA ASP A 463 1.25 -48.29 -3.49
C ASP A 463 0.77 -48.78 -2.12
N HIS A 464 -0.44 -48.37 -1.74
CA HIS A 464 -1.16 -48.98 -0.62
C HIS A 464 -2.58 -49.38 -1.05
N ALA A 465 -2.77 -50.70 -1.00
CA ALA A 465 -4.00 -51.44 -0.77
C ALA A 465 -4.97 -51.65 -1.95
N ARG A 466 -4.70 -52.73 -2.70
CA ARG A 466 -5.72 -53.74 -3.02
C ARG A 466 -5.23 -55.12 -2.61
N GLU A 467 -5.14 -55.35 -1.31
CA GLU A 467 -5.32 -56.69 -0.75
C GLU A 467 -6.48 -56.63 0.24
N SER A 468 -7.67 -56.83 -0.32
CA SER A 468 -8.80 -57.35 0.43
C SER A 468 -9.54 -58.36 -0.45
N GLY A 469 -9.45 -59.61 -0.05
CA GLY A 469 -10.51 -60.60 -0.25
C GLY A 469 -10.53 -61.34 -1.58
N LEU A 470 -9.75 -62.42 -1.66
CA LEU A 470 -10.21 -63.65 -2.32
C LEU A 470 -9.79 -64.82 -1.43
N GLY A 471 -10.71 -65.23 -0.56
CA GLY A 471 -10.72 -66.61 -0.12
C GLY A 471 -11.13 -67.50 -1.29
N ILE A 472 -10.54 -68.69 -1.36
CA ILE A 472 -11.15 -70.02 -1.56
C ILE A 472 -10.04 -70.97 -2.06
N GLY A 473 -9.86 -72.09 -1.35
CA GLY A 473 -9.50 -73.38 -1.94
C GLY A 473 -8.07 -73.87 -1.74
N GLY A 474 -7.90 -74.87 -0.85
CA GLY A 474 -6.68 -75.65 -0.67
C GLY A 474 -6.59 -76.28 0.70
#